data_AF-A0A2R6BRT9-F1
#
_entry.id   AF-A0A2R6BRT9-F1
#
_cell.length_a   1.000
_cell.length_b   1.000
_cell.length_c   1.000
_cell.angle_alpha   90.00
_cell.angle_beta   90.00
_cell.angle_gamma   90.00
#
_symmetry.space_group_name_H-M   'P 1'
#
loop_
_entity.id
_entity.type
_entity.pdbx_description
1 polymer ?
#
loop_
_entity_poly.entity_id
_entity_poly.type
_entity_poly.pdbx_seq_one_letter_code
_entity_poly.pdbx_strand_id
1 'polypeptide(L)' 'MSDISKLYEYDYKNMSIKSLRKKCPRCGSNMAYHTVGGARWSCGKCGYTEFVKQKSNE' A
#
# COMPACT_ATOMS: atom_id res chain seq x y z
N MET A 1 -12.93 14.44 5.86
CA MET A 1 -12.43 14.02 4.53
C MET A 1 -11.03 13.42 4.69
N SER A 2 -10.76 12.28 4.06
CA SER A 2 -9.42 11.69 4.03
C SER A 2 -8.56 12.39 2.98
N ASP A 3 -7.46 13.04 3.40
CA ASP A 3 -6.54 13.78 2.52
C ASP A 3 -5.88 12.85 1.49
N ILE A 4 -6.39 12.85 0.25
CA ILE A 4 -5.90 12.01 -0.85
C ILE A 4 -4.46 12.37 -1.24
N SER A 5 -4.07 13.64 -1.07
CA SER A 5 -2.71 14.13 -1.37
C SER A 5 -1.62 13.38 -0.59
N LYS A 6 -1.91 12.91 0.63
CA LYS A 6 -0.96 12.17 1.48
C LYS A 6 -0.61 10.77 0.93
N LEU A 7 -1.26 10.31 -0.13
CA LEU A 7 -1.02 8.99 -0.74
C LEU A 7 0.11 8.99 -1.77
N TYR A 8 0.57 10.16 -2.16
CA TYR A 8 1.58 10.36 -3.18
C TYR A 8 2.74 11.15 -2.60
N GLU A 9 3.95 10.66 -2.84
CA GLU A 9 5.18 11.37 -2.54
C GLU A 9 5.66 12.06 -3.82
N TYR A 10 5.93 13.36 -3.72
CA TYR A 10 6.37 14.20 -4.82
C TYR A 10 7.86 14.49 -4.65
N ASP A 11 8.67 14.01 -5.60
CA ASP A 11 10.06 14.42 -5.72
C ASP A 11 10.16 15.51 -6.79
N TYR A 12 10.19 16.76 -6.33
CA TYR A 12 10.29 17.94 -7.20
C TYR A 12 11.67 18.09 -7.88
N LYS A 13 12.73 17.42 -7.37
CA LYS A 13 14.05 17.46 -8.00
C LYS A 13 14.11 16.59 -9.24
N ASN A 14 13.50 15.40 -9.18
CA ASN A 14 13.48 14.44 -10.28
C ASN A 14 12.18 14.48 -11.10
N MET A 15 11.24 15.39 -10.77
CA MET A 15 9.88 15.45 -11.32
C MET A 15 9.19 14.06 -11.32
N SER A 16 9.32 13.32 -10.20
CA SER A 16 8.77 11.96 -10.09
C SER A 16 7.68 11.88 -9.02
N ILE A 17 6.62 11.14 -9.33
CA ILE A 17 5.50 10.90 -8.41
C ILE A 17 5.52 9.43 -8.03
N LYS A 18 5.75 9.14 -6.75
CA LYS A 18 5.73 7.78 -6.21
C LYS A 18 4.45 7.56 -5.43
N SER A 19 3.76 6.47 -5.72
CA SER A 19 2.62 6.06 -4.89
C SER A 19 3.13 5.33 -3.66
N LEU A 20 2.70 5.78 -2.47
CA LEU A 20 3.11 5.20 -1.20
C LEU A 20 2.41 3.86 -0.91
N ARG A 21 1.32 3.55 -1.62
CA ARG A 21 0.56 2.31 -1.42
C ARG A 21 1.03 1.20 -2.35
N LYS A 22 1.04 -0.03 -1.82
CA LYS A 22 1.30 -1.23 -2.60
C LYS A 22 0.23 -1.42 -3.68
N LYS A 23 0.64 -1.71 -4.91
CA LYS A 23 -0.27 -2.11 -5.99
C LYS A 23 -0.60 -3.59 -5.86
N CYS A 24 -1.86 -3.93 -6.14
CA CYS A 24 -2.32 -5.32 -6.15
C CYS A 24 -1.67 -6.06 -7.32
N PRO A 25 -0.99 -7.20 -7.08
CA PRO A 25 -0.36 -7.98 -8.16
C PRO A 25 -1.37 -8.61 -9.12
N ARG A 26 -2.64 -8.77 -8.71
CA ARG A 26 -3.68 -9.35 -9.57
C ARG A 26 -4.39 -8.33 -10.47
N CYS A 27 -4.72 -7.16 -9.93
CA CYS A 27 -5.60 -6.19 -10.63
C CYS A 27 -5.00 -4.79 -10.79
N GLY A 28 -3.79 -4.55 -10.28
CA GLY A 28 -3.10 -3.26 -10.36
C GLY A 28 -3.69 -2.14 -9.51
N SER A 29 -4.78 -2.39 -8.78
CA SER A 29 -5.42 -1.39 -7.91
C SER A 29 -4.64 -1.15 -6.61
N ASN A 30 -4.87 0.00 -5.96
CA ASN A 30 -4.21 0.35 -4.71
C ASN A 30 -4.72 -0.53 -3.56
N MET A 31 -3.81 -1.17 -2.84
CA MET A 31 -4.16 -1.96 -1.66
C MET A 31 -4.24 -1.08 -0.41
N ALA A 32 -5.14 -1.43 0.50
CA ALA A 32 -5.24 -0.84 1.83
C ALA A 32 -4.35 -1.61 2.80
N TYR A 33 -3.54 -0.88 3.57
CA TYR A 33 -2.75 -1.47 4.63
C TYR A 33 -3.53 -1.41 5.94
N HIS A 34 -3.74 -2.57 6.56
CA HIS A 34 -4.39 -2.70 7.86
C HIS A 34 -3.34 -3.22 8.86
N THR A 35 -3.21 -2.53 9.99
CA THR A 35 -2.27 -2.89 11.07
C THR A 35 -2.96 -3.58 12.25
N VAL A 36 -4.27 -3.36 12.41
CA VAL A 36 -5.06 -3.92 13.51
C VAL A 36 -5.26 -5.42 13.30
N GLY A 37 -4.80 -6.23 14.27
CA GLY A 37 -4.91 -7.69 14.23
C GLY A 37 -3.85 -8.41 13.38
N GLY A 38 -2.79 -7.68 12.99
CA GLY A 38 -1.72 -8.18 12.13
C GLY A 38 -1.58 -7.36 10.86
N ALA A 39 -0.35 -6.98 10.54
CA ALA A 39 -0.02 -6.22 9.35
C ALA A 39 -0.45 -6.98 8.08
N ARG A 40 -1.43 -6.44 7.35
CA ARG A 40 -1.94 -7.05 6.11
C ARG A 40 -2.25 -6.00 5.05
N TRP A 41 -2.02 -6.36 3.80
CA TRP A 41 -2.46 -5.63 2.63
C TRP A 41 -3.74 -6.27 2.09
N SER A 42 -4.82 -5.51 2.01
CA SER A 42 -6.09 -5.97 1.44
C SER A 42 -6.46 -5.14 0.22
N CYS A 43 -6.84 -5.81 -0.87
CA CYS A 43 -7.34 -5.17 -2.07
C CYS A 43 -8.87 -5.13 -2.04
N GLY A 44 -9.45 -3.93 -1.97
CA GLY A 44 -10.91 -3.75 -1.99
C GLY A 44 -11.58 -4.06 -3.33
N LYS A 45 -10.82 -4.17 -4.43
CA LYS A 45 -11.39 -4.43 -5.77
C LYS A 45 -11.59 -5.92 -6.07
N CYS A 46 -10.58 -6.75 -5.79
CA CYS A 46 -10.60 -8.18 -6.12
C CYS A 46 -10.58 -9.11 -4.89
N GLY A 47 -10.60 -8.56 -3.68
CA GLY A 47 -10.57 -9.32 -2.43
C GLY A 47 -9.21 -9.93 -2.07
N TYR A 48 -8.16 -9.63 -2.84
CA TYR A 48 -6.83 -10.18 -2.55
C TYR A 48 -6.26 -9.66 -1.24
N THR A 49 -5.82 -10.55 -0.36
CA THR A 49 -5.17 -10.18 0.90
C THR A 49 -3.80 -10.83 1.01
N GLU A 50 -2.79 -10.06 1.42
CA GLU A 50 -1.45 -10.52 1.76
C GLU A 50 -1.15 -10.18 3.21
N PHE A 51 -0.71 -11.17 3.99
CA PHE A 51 -0.26 -10.95 5.35
C PHE A 51 1.23 -10.68 5.36
N VAL A 52 1.64 -9.55 5.94
CA VAL A 52 3.04 -9.19 6.11
C VAL A 52 3.56 -10.00 7.28
N LYS A 53 4.16 -11.16 6.99
CA LYS A 53 4.95 -11.87 8.00
C LYS A 53 6.14 -10.98 8.35
N GLN A 54 6.24 -10.54 9.59
CA GLN A 54 7.49 -9.96 10.08
C GLN A 54 8.54 -11.06 9.99
N LYS A 55 9.58 -10.85 9.17
CA LYS A 55 10.74 -11.73 9.20
C LYS A 55 11.33 -11.57 10.60
N SER A 56 11.16 -12.57 11.45
CA SER A 56 12.06 -12.78 12.59
C SER A 56 13.44 -12.98 11.97
N ASN A 57 14.29 -11.94 12.04
CA ASN A 57 15.72 -12.17 11.88
C ASN A 57 16.13 -13.02 13.07
N GLU A 58 16.36 -14.30 12.80
CA GLU A 58 17.01 -15.26 13.70
C GLU A 58 18.52 -15.03 13.70
#